data_AF-A0A542U8X0-F1
#
_entry.id   AF-A0A542U8X0-F1
#
_cell.length_a   1.000
_cell.length_b   1.000
_cell.length_c   1.000
_cell.angle_alpha   90.00
_cell.angle_beta   90.00
_cell.angle_gamma   90.00
#
_symmetry.space_group_name_H-M   'P 1'
#
loop_
_entity.id
_entity.type
_entity.pdbx_description
1 polymer ?
#
loop_
_entity_poly.entity_id
_entity_poly.type
_entity_poly.pdbx_seq_one_letter_code
_entity_poly.pdbx_strand_id
1 'polypeptide(L)'
;MEPSSTPAGGVSGADAHTYRMPLPRLTLTPDVSHGPLDGAWWPRCNALELELPSLVDLLEPEPGALIRVTVDPAGWPGAPHTVMAPGRVIAVEPTGPGSDAHVITLDCGTVGRWVLLVVPPEEPAGTAVRLLAAAADPENPLTAPSMLALADAGRPVGAAGEAE
;
A
#
# COMPACT_ATOMS: atom_id res chain seq x y z
N MET A 1 -53.66 25.89 0.85
CA MET A 1 -53.54 24.43 0.77
C MET A 1 -52.35 24.16 -0.15
N GLU A 2 -51.20 23.91 0.48
CA GLU A 2 -49.90 23.53 -0.09
C GLU A 2 -49.95 22.21 -0.90
N PRO A 3 -48.85 21.76 -1.55
CA PRO A 3 -47.98 22.46 -2.51
C PRO A 3 -47.56 21.46 -3.65
N SER A 4 -46.39 21.66 -4.28
CA SER A 4 -45.62 20.66 -5.06
C SER A 4 -45.96 20.51 -6.55
N SER A 5 -44.99 20.35 -7.45
CA SER A 5 -43.54 20.47 -7.39
C SER A 5 -43.08 20.34 -8.84
N THR A 6 -42.20 21.22 -9.31
CA THR A 6 -41.37 20.90 -10.47
C THR A 6 -39.97 21.37 -10.17
N PRO A 7 -39.06 20.47 -9.77
CA PRO A 7 -37.65 20.71 -9.97
C PRO A 7 -37.33 20.36 -11.44
N ALA A 8 -37.20 21.40 -12.26
CA ALA A 8 -36.39 21.35 -13.45
C ALA A 8 -34.91 21.26 -13.05
N GLY A 9 -34.13 20.49 -13.80
CA GLY A 9 -32.68 20.53 -13.76
C GLY A 9 -32.07 19.47 -12.85
N GLY A 10 -31.96 18.26 -13.39
CA GLY A 10 -30.86 17.37 -13.02
C GLY A 10 -29.55 18.08 -13.31
N VAL A 11 -28.97 18.71 -12.30
CA VAL A 11 -27.53 18.89 -12.22
C VAL A 11 -27.00 17.69 -11.47
N SER A 12 -26.93 16.56 -12.19
CA SER A 12 -25.91 15.58 -11.89
C SER A 12 -24.60 16.23 -12.31
N GLY A 13 -24.05 17.05 -11.42
CA GLY A 13 -22.66 17.47 -11.46
C GLY A 13 -21.78 16.28 -11.13
N ALA A 14 -21.87 15.24 -11.96
CA ALA A 14 -20.90 14.17 -12.07
C ALA A 14 -19.68 14.74 -12.78
N ASP A 15 -19.01 15.66 -12.09
CA ASP A 15 -17.63 16.06 -12.38
C ASP A 15 -17.01 16.61 -11.08
N ALA A 16 -17.27 15.91 -9.97
CA ALA A 16 -16.21 15.77 -9.01
C ALA A 16 -15.10 15.10 -9.81
N HIS A 17 -14.05 15.84 -10.15
CA HIS A 17 -12.77 15.26 -10.45
C HIS A 17 -12.38 14.48 -9.20
N THR A 18 -12.94 13.27 -9.05
CA THR A 18 -12.34 12.21 -8.29
C THR A 18 -11.02 12.04 -9.01
N TYR A 19 -10.01 12.75 -8.52
CA TYR A 19 -8.62 12.56 -8.87
C TYR A 19 -8.45 11.05 -8.81
N ARG A 20 -8.47 10.40 -9.98
CA ARG A 20 -8.61 8.95 -10.07
C ARG A 20 -7.25 8.43 -9.72
N MET A 21 -6.99 8.44 -8.41
CA MET A 21 -5.79 7.95 -7.79
C MET A 21 -5.55 6.58 -8.40
N PRO A 22 -4.38 6.35 -8.99
CA PRO A 22 -4.08 5.04 -9.54
C PRO A 22 -4.27 4.02 -8.41
N LEU A 23 -5.06 2.98 -8.66
CA LEU A 23 -5.31 1.96 -7.66
C LEU A 23 -3.96 1.42 -7.17
N PRO A 24 -3.76 1.35 -5.83
CA PRO A 24 -2.55 0.79 -5.28
C PRO A 24 -2.44 -0.67 -5.72
N ARG A 25 -1.23 -1.13 -6.04
CA ARG A 25 -0.99 -2.54 -6.36
C ARG A 25 -0.87 -3.28 -5.03
N LEU A 26 -2.01 -3.59 -4.44
CA LEU A 26 -2.14 -4.23 -3.14
C LEU A 26 -2.76 -5.61 -3.31
N THR A 27 -2.20 -6.57 -2.60
CA THR A 27 -2.75 -7.91 -2.44
C THR A 27 -2.76 -8.21 -0.95
N LEU A 28 -3.94 -8.46 -0.39
CA LEU A 28 -4.13 -8.80 1.01
C LEU A 28 -4.42 -10.29 1.16
N THR A 29 -4.05 -10.86 2.31
CA THR A 29 -4.52 -12.19 2.68
C THR A 29 -6.04 -12.14 2.93
N PRO A 30 -6.79 -13.17 2.54
CA PRO A 30 -8.24 -13.22 2.75
C PRO A 30 -8.63 -13.41 4.22
N ASP A 31 -7.70 -13.90 5.05
CA ASP A 31 -7.85 -14.02 6.49
C ASP A 31 -6.73 -13.22 7.16
N VAL A 32 -7.11 -12.23 7.97
CA VAL A 32 -6.21 -11.24 8.60
C VAL A 32 -5.28 -11.84 9.66
N SER A 33 -5.15 -13.17 9.76
CA SER A 33 -4.33 -13.83 10.78
C SER A 33 -3.97 -15.27 10.43
N HIS A 34 -3.22 -15.48 9.35
CA HIS A 34 -2.47 -16.71 9.12
C HIS A 34 -1.17 -16.35 8.39
N GLY A 35 -0.07 -16.18 9.13
CA GLY A 35 1.25 -15.85 8.55
C GLY A 35 1.92 -14.63 9.17
N PRO A 36 3.21 -14.38 8.88
CA PRO A 36 3.94 -13.22 9.38
C PRO A 36 3.56 -11.89 8.69
N LEU A 37 2.76 -11.94 7.62
CA LEU A 37 2.36 -10.80 6.80
C LEU A 37 0.87 -10.91 6.45
N ASP A 38 0.19 -9.78 6.43
CA ASP A 38 -1.23 -9.64 6.04
C ASP A 38 -1.39 -9.38 4.52
N GLY A 39 -0.28 -9.41 3.80
CA GLY A 39 -0.23 -9.21 2.35
C GLY A 39 1.04 -8.52 1.88
N ALA A 40 0.95 -7.99 0.66
CA ALA A 40 2.02 -7.23 0.03
C ALA A 40 1.48 -6.06 -0.77
N TRP A 41 2.29 -5.02 -0.81
CA TRP A 41 2.06 -3.79 -1.52
C TRP A 41 3.25 -3.48 -2.43
N TRP A 42 2.96 -3.21 -3.69
CA TRP A 42 3.94 -2.80 -4.68
C TRP A 42 3.73 -1.32 -5.03
N PRO A 43 4.43 -0.40 -4.32
CA PRO A 43 4.38 1.01 -4.66
C PRO A 43 4.89 1.25 -6.10
N ARG A 44 4.35 2.28 -6.74
CA ARG A 44 4.84 2.75 -8.05
C ARG A 44 6.07 3.63 -7.92
N CYS A 45 6.23 4.30 -6.77
CA CYS A 45 7.34 5.18 -6.48
C CYS A 45 7.70 5.10 -4.99
N ASN A 46 8.93 5.51 -4.66
CA ASN A 46 9.41 5.59 -3.27
C ASN A 46 8.94 6.87 -2.55
N ALA A 47 7.89 7.53 -3.02
CA ALA A 47 7.31 8.72 -2.40
C ALA A 47 6.04 8.35 -1.61
N LEU A 48 6.17 8.20 -0.29
CA LEU A 48 5.05 7.81 0.58
C LEU A 48 3.88 8.80 0.52
N GLU A 49 4.13 10.10 0.39
CA GLU A 49 3.08 11.11 0.27
C GLU A 49 2.15 10.91 -0.94
N LEU A 50 2.63 10.27 -2.00
CA LEU A 50 1.86 10.01 -3.21
C LEU A 50 1.12 8.68 -3.13
N GLU A 51 1.72 7.68 -2.48
CA GLU A 51 1.21 6.32 -2.51
C GLU A 51 0.33 5.98 -1.29
N LEU A 52 0.65 6.50 -0.10
CA LEU A 52 -0.11 6.24 1.14
C LEU A 52 -1.58 6.68 1.05
N PRO A 53 -1.94 7.83 0.46
CA PRO A 53 -3.35 8.21 0.37
C PRO A 53 -4.17 7.21 -0.43
N SER A 54 -3.61 6.65 -1.52
CA SER A 54 -4.27 5.63 -2.35
C SER A 54 -4.37 4.28 -1.63
N LEU A 55 -3.30 3.90 -0.94
CA LEU A 55 -3.24 2.67 -0.14
C LEU A 55 -4.29 2.68 0.97
N VAL A 56 -4.35 3.78 1.71
CA VAL A 56 -5.30 3.99 2.80
C VAL A 56 -6.73 4.07 2.28
N ASP A 57 -6.97 4.67 1.12
CA ASP A 57 -8.31 4.75 0.54
C ASP A 57 -8.91 3.35 0.30
N LEU A 58 -8.06 2.40 -0.13
CA LEU A 58 -8.47 1.02 -0.38
C LEU A 58 -8.78 0.23 0.91
N LEU A 59 -8.20 0.62 2.04
CA LEU A 59 -8.50 0.01 3.35
C LEU A 59 -9.81 0.54 3.97
N GLU A 60 -10.45 1.51 3.30
CA GLU A 60 -11.73 2.12 3.71
C GLU A 60 -11.83 2.44 5.22
N PRO A 61 -10.83 3.13 5.82
CA PRO A 61 -10.89 3.45 7.23
C PRO A 61 -11.93 4.52 7.55
N GLU A 62 -12.42 4.50 8.78
CA GLU A 62 -13.39 5.46 9.29
C GLU A 62 -12.90 6.90 9.09
N PRO A 63 -13.77 7.83 8.65
CA PRO A 63 -13.39 9.23 8.45
C PRO A 63 -12.95 9.88 9.78
N GLY A 64 -11.81 10.58 9.75
CA GLY A 64 -11.21 11.17 10.95
C GLY A 64 -10.35 10.22 11.79
N ALA A 65 -10.18 8.95 11.37
CA ALA A 65 -9.21 8.06 12.01
C ALA A 65 -7.77 8.57 11.79
N LEU A 66 -6.98 8.55 12.87
CA LEU A 66 -5.54 8.71 12.77
C LEU A 66 -4.94 7.38 12.31
N ILE A 67 -4.29 7.39 11.16
CA ILE A 67 -3.68 6.20 10.60
C ILE A 67 -2.19 6.28 10.88
N ARG A 68 -1.66 5.31 11.61
CA ARG A 68 -0.22 5.25 11.88
C ARG A 68 0.42 4.28 10.91
N VAL A 69 1.43 4.75 10.23
CA VAL A 69 2.17 3.99 9.23
C VAL A 69 3.60 3.89 9.72
N THR A 70 4.05 2.69 10.00
CA THR A 70 5.42 2.44 10.42
C THR A 70 6.21 1.93 9.24
N VAL A 71 7.33 2.58 8.92
CA VAL A 71 8.20 2.22 7.79
C VAL A 71 9.65 2.15 8.21
N ASP A 72 10.40 1.23 7.62
CA ASP A 72 11.86 1.23 7.75
C ASP A 72 12.48 2.44 7.03
N PRO A 73 13.26 3.29 7.72
CA PRO A 73 13.85 4.48 7.11
C PRO A 73 14.93 4.18 6.08
N ALA A 74 15.53 2.97 6.05
CA ALA A 74 16.50 2.61 5.02
C ALA A 74 15.83 2.38 3.66
N GLY A 75 14.59 1.85 3.65
CA GLY A 75 13.76 1.72 2.45
C GLY A 75 13.11 3.03 1.98
N TRP A 76 12.94 4.02 2.87
CA TRP A 76 12.21 5.27 2.60
C TRP A 76 12.98 6.52 3.07
N PRO A 77 14.12 6.84 2.43
CA PRO A 77 14.93 7.99 2.81
C PRO A 77 14.16 9.29 2.57
N GLY A 78 14.00 10.10 3.62
CA GLY A 78 13.30 11.39 3.53
C GLY A 78 11.78 11.28 3.57
N ALA A 79 11.23 10.15 4.03
CA ALA A 79 9.80 10.00 4.27
C ALA A 79 9.24 11.15 5.14
N PRO A 80 8.13 11.79 4.72
CA PRO A 80 7.48 12.82 5.54
C PRO A 80 6.90 12.19 6.80
N HIS A 81 6.96 12.88 7.94
CA HIS A 81 6.37 12.40 9.20
C HIS A 81 4.83 12.39 9.20
N THR A 82 4.22 13.17 8.32
CA THR A 82 2.76 13.28 8.22
C THR A 82 2.37 13.42 6.76
N VAL A 83 1.42 12.60 6.32
CA VAL A 83 0.81 12.65 4.99
C VAL A 83 -0.68 12.96 5.14
N MET A 84 -1.17 13.92 4.36
CA MET A 84 -2.57 14.27 4.33
C MET A 84 -3.29 13.40 3.29
N ALA A 85 -4.42 12.82 3.68
CA ALA A 85 -5.29 12.08 2.78
C ALA A 85 -6.74 12.59 2.91
N PRO A 86 -7.65 12.24 1.98
CA PRO A 86 -8.98 12.83 1.94
C PRO A 86 -9.77 12.59 3.24
N GLY A 87 -9.90 13.64 4.07
CA GLY A 87 -10.62 13.58 5.36
C GLY A 87 -9.89 12.80 6.46
N ARG A 88 -8.58 12.55 6.33
CA ARG A 88 -7.81 11.69 7.24
C ARG A 88 -6.34 12.12 7.31
N VAL A 89 -5.70 11.84 8.44
CA VAL A 89 -4.28 12.16 8.68
C VAL A 89 -3.51 10.85 8.83
N ILE A 90 -2.43 10.72 8.06
CA ILE A 90 -1.55 9.57 8.08
C ILE A 90 -0.26 9.99 8.77
N ALA A 91 -0.04 9.52 10.00
CA ALA A 91 1.21 9.71 10.71
C ALA A 91 2.21 8.64 10.27
N VAL A 92 3.36 9.05 9.74
CA VAL A 92 4.42 8.14 9.31
C VAL A 92 5.51 8.16 10.36
N GLU A 93 5.78 6.98 10.93
CA GLU A 93 6.77 6.79 11.98
C GLU A 93 7.87 5.85 11.47
N PRO A 94 9.15 6.19 11.72
CA PRO A 94 10.23 5.27 11.42
C PRO A 94 10.14 4.06 12.37
N THR A 95 10.36 2.86 11.86
CA THR A 95 10.43 1.69 12.73
C THR A 95 11.71 1.71 13.58
N GLY A 96 11.65 1.07 14.75
CA GLY A 96 12.79 0.92 15.64
C GLY A 96 13.94 0.10 15.02
N PRO A 97 15.15 0.21 15.61
CA PRO A 97 16.30 -0.57 15.16
C PRO A 97 16.04 -2.07 15.27
N GLY A 98 16.34 -2.81 14.20
CA GLY A 98 16.14 -4.26 14.13
C GLY A 98 14.78 -4.69 13.55
N SER A 99 13.99 -3.76 13.03
CA SER A 99 12.80 -4.11 12.25
C SER A 99 13.15 -4.66 10.88
N ASP A 100 12.30 -5.54 10.36
CA ASP A 100 12.41 -6.05 9.01
C ASP A 100 12.36 -4.92 7.97
N ALA A 101 13.41 -4.85 7.15
CA ALA A 101 13.44 -3.99 5.97
C ALA A 101 12.33 -4.42 5.00
N HIS A 102 11.81 -3.47 4.23
CA HIS A 102 10.73 -3.70 3.27
C HIS A 102 9.41 -4.18 3.92
N VAL A 103 9.19 -3.86 5.18
CA VAL A 103 7.88 -4.02 5.84
C VAL A 103 7.26 -2.65 6.08
N ILE A 104 5.98 -2.53 5.79
CA ILE A 104 5.14 -1.39 6.18
C ILE A 104 4.01 -1.90 7.06
N THR A 105 3.86 -1.27 8.23
CA THR A 105 2.76 -1.58 9.14
C THR A 105 1.76 -0.44 9.11
N LEU A 106 0.52 -0.73 8.76
CA LEU A 106 -0.57 0.22 8.81
C LEU A 106 -1.46 -0.10 10.01
N ASP A 107 -1.67 0.89 10.87
CA ASP A 107 -2.58 0.84 11.99
C ASP A 107 -3.71 1.84 11.68
N CYS A 108 -4.87 1.33 11.28
CA CYS A 108 -6.04 2.15 10.96
C CYS A 108 -7.06 2.17 12.10
N GLY A 109 -6.59 2.12 13.35
CA GLY A 109 -7.43 2.20 14.54
C GLY A 109 -8.45 1.06 14.62
N THR A 110 -9.73 1.38 14.48
CA THR A 110 -10.85 0.42 14.63
C THR A 110 -10.95 -0.60 13.50
N VAL A 111 -10.37 -0.31 12.32
CA VAL A 111 -10.44 -1.22 11.17
C VAL A 111 -9.43 -2.35 11.31
N GLY A 112 -8.30 -2.10 11.97
CA GLY A 112 -7.30 -3.11 12.27
C GLY A 112 -5.87 -2.65 12.01
N ARG A 113 -4.98 -3.64 12.05
CA ARG A 113 -3.57 -3.49 11.72
C ARG A 113 -3.23 -4.45 10.58
N TRP A 114 -2.44 -3.97 9.63
CA TRP A 114 -1.89 -4.77 8.53
C TRP A 114 -0.39 -4.62 8.48
N VAL A 115 0.31 -5.74 8.39
CA VAL A 115 1.75 -5.84 8.17
C VAL A 115 1.96 -6.28 6.73
N LEU A 116 2.42 -5.38 5.87
CA LEU A 116 2.55 -5.64 4.44
C LEU A 116 4.03 -5.70 4.04
N LEU A 117 4.36 -6.64 3.16
CA LEU A 117 5.62 -6.60 2.41
C LEU A 117 5.58 -5.44 1.40
N VAL A 118 6.59 -4.57 1.44
CA VAL A 118 6.84 -3.54 0.43
C VAL A 118 7.72 -4.14 -0.67
N VAL A 119 7.16 -4.32 -1.86
CA VAL A 119 7.97 -4.70 -3.02
C VAL A 119 8.64 -3.44 -3.58
N PRO A 120 9.97 -3.38 -3.74
CA PRO A 120 10.62 -2.22 -4.35
C PRO A 120 10.05 -1.90 -5.73
N PRO A 121 9.86 -0.61 -6.08
CA PRO A 121 9.32 -0.22 -7.39
C PRO A 121 10.23 -0.64 -8.56
N GLU A 122 11.52 -0.82 -8.29
CA GLU A 122 12.53 -1.30 -9.25
C GLU A 122 12.45 -2.81 -9.53
N GLU A 123 11.67 -3.57 -8.74
CA GLU A 123 11.50 -5.00 -8.99
C GLU A 123 10.81 -5.27 -10.33
N PRO A 124 11.32 -6.23 -11.13
CA PRO A 124 10.71 -6.58 -12.39
C PRO A 124 9.30 -7.11 -12.15
N ALA A 125 8.36 -6.72 -13.00
CA ALA A 125 6.93 -6.99 -12.80
C ALA A 125 6.61 -8.48 -12.55
N GLY A 126 7.30 -9.40 -13.23
CA GLY A 126 7.14 -10.83 -13.00
C GLY A 126 7.52 -11.26 -11.58
N THR A 127 8.60 -10.72 -11.02
CA THR A 127 9.01 -10.98 -9.63
C THR A 127 8.08 -10.29 -8.65
N ALA A 128 7.69 -9.05 -8.91
CA ALA A 128 6.77 -8.32 -8.05
C ALA A 128 5.41 -9.01 -7.93
N VAL A 129 4.85 -9.52 -9.05
CA VAL A 129 3.60 -10.30 -9.03
C VAL A 129 3.76 -11.59 -8.25
N ARG A 130 4.90 -12.28 -8.35
CA ARG A 130 5.17 -13.49 -7.56
C ARG A 130 5.30 -13.19 -6.07
N LEU A 131 5.96 -12.09 -5.70
CA LEU A 131 6.06 -11.63 -4.31
C LEU A 131 4.69 -11.24 -3.76
N LEU A 132 3.89 -10.51 -4.54
CA LEU A 132 2.51 -10.16 -4.17
C LEU A 132 1.68 -11.41 -3.89
N ALA A 133 1.72 -12.40 -4.80
CA ALA A 133 0.98 -13.65 -4.63
C ALA A 133 1.50 -14.48 -3.44
N ALA A 134 2.81 -14.56 -3.25
CA ALA A 134 3.42 -15.31 -2.16
C ALA A 134 3.12 -14.71 -0.79
N ALA A 135 3.10 -13.37 -0.68
CA ALA A 135 2.75 -12.68 0.56
C ALA A 135 1.23 -12.70 0.85
N ALA A 136 0.40 -12.94 -0.17
CA ALA A 136 -1.04 -13.16 -0.01
C ALA A 136 -1.39 -14.56 0.50
N ASP A 137 -0.43 -15.48 0.44
CA ASP A 137 -0.64 -16.87 0.79
C ASP A 137 -0.56 -17.03 2.32
N PRO A 138 -1.68 -17.32 3.00
CA PRO A 138 -1.70 -17.46 4.45
C PRO A 138 -0.86 -18.64 4.96
N GLU A 139 -0.55 -19.61 4.10
CA GLU A 139 0.27 -20.76 4.46
C GLU A 139 1.77 -20.48 4.30
N ASN A 140 2.15 -19.29 3.80
CA ASN A 140 3.54 -18.93 3.59
C ASN A 140 4.21 -18.46 4.90
N PRO A 141 5.19 -19.21 5.45
CA PRO A 141 5.85 -18.85 6.71
C PRO A 141 6.97 -17.82 6.51
N LEU A 142 7.25 -17.40 5.28
CA LEU A 142 8.39 -16.54 4.97
C LEU A 142 8.13 -15.10 5.40
N THR A 143 9.12 -14.50 6.05
CA THR A 143 9.14 -13.07 6.34
C THR A 143 9.44 -12.26 5.07
N ALA A 144 9.09 -10.98 5.09
CA ALA A 144 9.38 -10.04 4.01
C ALA A 144 10.84 -10.07 3.49
N PRO A 145 11.88 -9.97 4.36
CA PRO A 145 13.26 -10.03 3.89
C PRO A 145 13.62 -11.39 3.31
N SER A 146 13.06 -12.48 3.82
CA SER A 146 13.29 -13.83 3.30
C SER A 146 12.71 -14.00 1.90
N MET A 147 11.51 -13.46 1.66
CA MET A 147 10.89 -13.48 0.33
C MET A 147 11.67 -12.66 -0.68
N LEU A 148 12.13 -11.46 -0.30
CA LEU A 148 12.96 -10.62 -1.17
C LEU A 148 14.33 -11.26 -1.45
N ALA A 149 14.98 -11.85 -0.44
CA ALA A 149 16.24 -12.56 -0.62
C ALA A 149 16.09 -13.77 -1.57
N LEU A 150 14.98 -14.51 -1.46
CA LEU A 150 14.69 -15.62 -2.37
C LEU A 150 14.40 -15.13 -3.81
N ALA A 151 13.73 -14.00 -3.95
CA ALA A 151 13.47 -13.37 -5.24
C ALA A 151 14.75 -12.88 -5.92
N ASP A 152 15.69 -12.31 -5.16
CA ASP A 152 17.01 -11.90 -5.64
C ASP A 152 17.87 -13.10 -6.01
N ALA A 153 17.92 -14.13 -5.16
CA ALA A 153 18.68 -15.37 -5.42
C ALA A 153 18.15 -16.14 -6.65
N GLY A 154 16.87 -16.01 -6.96
CA GLY A 154 16.24 -16.60 -8.15
C GLY A 154 16.37 -15.76 -9.41
N ARG A 155 16.97 -14.57 -9.35
CA ARG A 155 17.18 -13.69 -10.51
C ARG A 155 18.31 -14.28 -11.37
N PRO A 156 18.07 -14.61 -12.65
CA PRO A 156 19.15 -15.00 -13.52
C PRO A 156 20.12 -13.82 -13.64
N VAL A 157 21.39 -14.05 -13.33
CA VAL A 157 22.47 -13.10 -13.57
C VAL A 157 22.65 -12.96 -15.09
N GLY A 158 21.94 -12.01 -15.70
CA GLY A 158 22.11 -11.70 -17.12
C GLY A 158 20.82 -11.41 -17.88
N ALA A 159 20.44 -10.14 -17.91
CA ALA A 159 19.80 -9.52 -19.07
C ALA A 159 20.22 -8.04 -19.13
N ALA A 160 21.53 -7.80 -19.06
CA ALA A 160 22.11 -6.52 -19.45
C ALA A 160 22.42 -6.60 -20.95
N GLY A 161 21.61 -5.87 -21.72
CA GLY A 161 21.81 -5.41 -23.09
C GLY A 161 22.77 -6.16 -24.01
N GLU A 162 22.20 -6.87 -24.98
CA GLU A 162 22.73 -6.89 -26.35
C GLU A 162 21.58 -6.56 -27.30
N ALA A 163 21.53 -5.30 -27.72
CA ALA A 163 20.88 -4.86 -28.95
C ALA A 163 21.82 -3.83 -29.57
N GLU A 164 22.63 -4.30 -30.52
CA GLU A 164 23.30 -3.49 -31.54
C GLU A 164 22.36 -3.30 -32.73
#